data_AF-A0A2V6LI96-F1
#
_entry.id   AF-A0A2V6LI96-F1
#
_cell.length_a   1.000
_cell.length_b   1.000
_cell.length_c   1.000
_cell.angle_alpha   90.00
_cell.angle_beta   90.00
_cell.angle_gamma   90.00
#
_symmetry.space_group_name_H-M   'P 1'
#
loop_
_entity.id
_entity.type
_entity.pdbx_description
1 polymer ?
#
loop_
_entity_poly.entity_id
_entity_poly.type
_entity_poly.pdbx_seq_one_letter_code
_entity_poly.pdbx_strand_id
1 'polypeptide(L)'
;MDFLSYFALAILFFVVLVLSYGMIAIHDIPYHMALKRNHPHADAIHAGGWISLFTLHAIWPFLWIWATAYHPEHGYAGTPRGKTDEAGPEGSNATSRVAALEKKIAALEANAFKSSGPQSK
;
A
#
# COMPACT_ATOMS: atom_id res chain seq x y z
N MET A 1 0.89 52.32 18.85
CA MET A 1 1.59 51.11 18.42
C MET A 1 2.79 51.58 17.63
N ASP A 2 4.00 51.35 18.14
CA ASP A 2 5.22 51.90 17.54
C ASP A 2 5.61 51.10 16.29
N PHE A 3 6.36 51.71 15.37
CA PHE A 3 6.86 51.05 14.15
C PHE A 3 7.53 49.71 14.45
N LEU A 4 8.30 49.66 15.55
CA LEU A 4 8.99 48.45 15.99
C LEU A 4 8.01 47.33 16.38
N SER A 5 6.84 47.66 16.92
CA SER A 5 5.79 46.68 17.26
C SER A 5 5.17 46.05 16.01
N TYR A 6 4.88 46.85 14.98
CA TYR A 6 4.39 46.34 13.70
C TYR A 6 5.45 45.52 12.96
N PHE A 7 6.70 45.96 13.00
CA PHE A 7 7.83 45.23 12.42
C PHE A 7 8.09 43.90 13.12
N ALA A 8 8.09 43.88 14.46
CA ALA A 8 8.19 42.66 15.25
C ALA A 8 7.02 41.70 14.99
N LEU A 9 5.79 42.22 14.86
CA LEU A 9 4.62 41.42 14.51
C LEU A 9 4.75 40.79 13.13
N ALA A 10 5.27 41.54 12.14
CA ALA A 10 5.50 41.03 10.79
C ALA A 10 6.54 39.90 10.78
N ILE A 11 7.65 40.06 11.49
CA ILE A 11 8.67 39.02 11.64
C ILE A 11 8.10 37.81 12.39
N LEU A 12 7.35 38.02 13.46
CA LEU A 12 6.72 36.94 14.23
C LEU A 12 5.80 36.10 13.33
N PHE A 13 4.96 36.75 12.53
CA PHE A 13 4.06 36.07 11.59
C PHE A 13 4.85 35.32 10.51
N PHE A 14 5.90 35.94 9.96
CA PHE A 14 6.77 35.29 8.99
C PHE A 14 7.47 34.04 9.55
N VAL A 15 8.02 34.12 10.77
CA VAL A 15 8.66 32.99 11.44
C VAL A 15 7.66 31.86 11.67
N VAL A 16 6.46 32.17 12.15
CA VAL A 16 5.38 31.18 12.33
C VAL A 16 5.06 30.51 11.00
N LEU A 17 4.87 31.26 9.92
CA LEU A 17 4.60 30.70 8.59
C LEU A 17 5.74 29.80 8.10
N VAL A 18 6.99 30.22 8.23
CA VAL A 18 8.16 29.45 7.82
C VAL A 18 8.26 28.15 8.61
N LEU A 19 8.06 28.19 9.93
CA LEU A 19 8.08 26.99 10.78
C LEU A 19 6.90 26.06 10.47
N SER A 20 5.70 26.59 10.30
CA SER A 20 4.50 25.81 9.94
C SER A 20 4.64 25.15 8.57
N TYR A 21 5.08 25.89 7.55
CA TYR A 21 5.26 25.37 6.20
C TYR A 21 6.44 24.39 6.13
N GLY A 22 7.52 24.67 6.85
CA GLY A 22 8.65 23.75 7.00
C GLY A 22 8.23 22.42 7.64
N MET A 23 7.36 22.46 8.65
CA MET A 23 6.83 21.26 9.27
C MET A 23 5.98 20.46 8.28
N ILE A 24 5.05 21.10 7.56
CA ILE A 24 4.22 20.45 6.54
C ILE A 24 5.10 19.79 5.47
N ALA A 25 6.13 20.47 4.97
CA ALA A 25 7.05 19.93 3.98
C ALA A 25 7.79 18.68 4.47
N ILE A 26 8.20 18.62 5.74
CA ILE A 26 8.86 17.44 6.33
C ILE A 26 7.89 16.26 6.46
N HIS A 27 6.60 16.52 6.67
CA HIS A 27 5.57 15.47 6.78
C HIS A 27 5.26 14.77 5.46
N ASP A 28 5.38 15.49 4.34
CA ASP A 28 5.13 14.91 3.02
C ASP A 28 6.29 14.04 2.50
N ILE A 29 7.49 14.13 3.11
CA ILE A 29 8.66 13.31 2.76
C ILE A 29 8.37 11.79 2.87
N PRO A 30 7.86 11.26 4.00
CA PRO A 30 7.53 9.83 4.11
C PRO A 30 6.51 9.37 3.08
N TYR A 31 5.51 10.19 2.75
CA TYR A 31 4.53 9.87 1.70
C TYR A 31 5.21 9.74 0.33
N HIS A 32 6.10 10.67 -0.01
CA HIS A 32 6.81 10.66 -1.29
C HIS A 32 7.78 9.47 -1.41
N MET A 33 8.38 9.03 -0.30
CA MET A 33 9.18 7.80 -0.25
C MET A 33 8.32 6.55 -0.44
N ALA A 34 7.12 6.51 0.16
CA ALA A 34 6.21 5.39 0.03
C ALA A 34 5.70 5.24 -1.42
N LEU A 35 5.37 6.35 -2.07
CA LEU A 35 4.92 6.39 -3.46
C LEU A 35 6.00 5.89 -4.43
N LYS A 36 7.25 6.33 -4.26
CA LYS A 36 8.39 5.88 -5.08
C LYS A 36 8.70 4.39 -4.92
N ARG A 37 8.29 3.77 -3.81
CA ARG A 37 8.54 2.35 -3.51
C ARG A 37 7.36 1.43 -3.81
N ASN A 38 6.27 1.91 -4.44
CA ASN A 38 5.05 1.14 -4.67
C ASN A 38 4.48 0.53 -3.37
N HIS A 39 4.48 1.29 -2.27
CA HIS A 39 3.85 0.83 -1.04
C HIS A 39 2.36 0.57 -1.24
N PRO A 40 1.84 -0.60 -0.86
CA PRO A 40 0.43 -0.94 -1.03
C PRO A 40 -0.51 -0.08 -0.18
N HIS A 41 0.03 0.70 0.78
CA HIS A 41 -0.74 1.51 1.72
C HIS A 41 -0.24 2.97 1.74
N ALA A 42 0.18 3.50 0.60
CA ALA A 42 0.63 4.88 0.46
C ALA A 42 -0.44 5.90 0.94
N ASP A 43 -1.72 5.62 0.70
CA ASP A 43 -2.84 6.45 1.14
C ASP A 43 -3.01 6.48 2.66
N ALA A 44 -2.62 5.39 3.35
CA ALA A 44 -2.64 5.34 4.81
C ALA A 44 -1.52 6.20 5.42
N ILE A 45 -0.38 6.34 4.74
CA ILE A 45 0.69 7.26 5.16
C ILE A 45 0.27 8.71 4.94
N HIS A 46 -0.44 8.99 3.84
CA HIS A 46 -1.01 10.32 3.59
C HIS A 46 -2.01 10.69 4.70
N ALA A 47 -3.01 9.83 4.94
CA ALA A 47 -3.99 10.03 6.02
C ALA A 47 -3.33 10.12 7.40
N GLY A 48 -2.30 9.30 7.65
CA GLY A 48 -1.51 9.32 8.88
C GLY A 48 -0.80 10.67 9.12
N GLY A 49 -0.31 11.32 8.06
CA GLY A 49 0.27 12.66 8.15
C GLY A 49 -0.73 13.69 8.65
N TRP A 50 -1.95 13.69 8.11
CA TRP A 50 -3.05 14.55 8.58
C TRP A 50 -3.45 14.22 10.02
N ILE A 51 -3.47 12.95 10.41
CA ILE A 51 -3.77 12.52 11.79
C ILE A 51 -2.65 12.95 12.76
N SER A 52 -1.39 12.97 12.33
CA SER A 52 -0.26 13.39 13.17
C SER A 52 -0.31 14.87 13.57
N LEU A 53 -0.95 15.73 12.77
CA LEU A 53 -1.23 17.13 13.13
C LEU A 53 -2.18 17.21 14.33
N PHE A 54 -3.16 16.30 14.43
CA PHE A 54 -4.06 16.22 15.58
C PHE A 54 -3.37 15.62 16.81
N THR A 55 -2.44 14.68 16.62
CA THR A 55 -1.76 13.99 17.72
C THR A 55 -0.47 14.68 18.17
N LEU A 56 -0.29 15.96 17.86
CA LEU A 56 0.91 16.76 18.16
C LEU A 56 2.20 16.02 17.78
N HIS A 57 2.25 15.47 16.57
CA HIS A 57 3.44 14.81 16.00
C HIS A 57 3.88 13.50 16.67
N ALA A 58 3.12 12.96 17.64
CA ALA A 58 3.52 11.73 18.34
C ALA A 58 3.55 10.48 17.43
N ILE A 59 2.62 10.37 16.49
CA ILE A 59 2.50 9.23 15.56
C ILE A 59 3.43 9.36 14.33
N TRP A 60 3.98 10.55 14.09
CA TRP A 60 4.83 10.83 12.94
C TRP A 60 6.11 9.95 12.83
N PRO A 61 6.95 9.82 13.87
CA PRO A 61 8.15 8.98 13.77
C PRO A 61 7.81 7.50 13.51
N PHE A 62 6.63 7.05 13.95
CA PHE A 62 6.14 5.70 13.69
C PHE A 62 5.73 5.51 12.22
N LEU A 63 5.02 6.48 11.63
CA LEU A 63 4.68 6.48 10.20
C LEU A 63 5.92 6.50 9.30
N TRP A 64 6.97 7.21 9.71
CA TRP A 64 8.24 7.26 8.98
C TRP A 64 8.97 5.91 8.97
N ILE A 65 9.00 5.22 10.12
CA ILE A 65 9.54 3.85 10.21
C ILE A 65 8.74 2.91 9.29
N TRP A 66 7.42 3.04 9.29
CA TRP A 66 6.57 2.20 8.45
C TRP A 66 6.74 2.49 6.94
N ALA A 67 6.94 3.75 6.55
CA ALA A 67 7.26 4.16 5.17
C ALA A 67 8.62 3.64 4.67
N THR A 68 9.56 3.41 5.58
CA THR A 68 10.91 2.91 5.24
C THR A 68 11.00 1.38 5.31
N ALA A 69 10.11 0.74 6.06
CA ALA A 69 10.08 -0.70 6.29
C ALA A 69 9.68 -1.55 5.07
N TYR A 70 8.98 -0.99 4.07
CA TYR A 70 8.63 -1.77 2.87
C TYR A 70 9.73 -1.72 1.82
N HIS A 71 10.01 -2.89 1.27
CA HIS A 71 10.86 -3.05 0.11
C HIS A 71 10.02 -3.49 -1.09
N PRO A 72 10.16 -2.86 -2.28
CA PRO A 72 9.42 -3.25 -3.48
C PRO A 72 9.69 -4.72 -3.86
N GLU A 73 10.90 -5.20 -3.59
CA GLU A 73 11.25 -6.60 -3.84
C GLU A 73 10.85 -7.56 -2.73
N HIS A 74 10.82 -7.19 -1.44
CA HIS A 74 10.67 -8.14 -0.32
C HIS A 74 9.42 -7.94 0.55
N GLY A 75 8.54 -6.99 0.20
CA GLY A 75 7.36 -6.65 0.98
C GLY A 75 7.70 -6.22 2.41
N TYR A 76 6.78 -6.47 3.36
CA TYR A 76 6.95 -6.19 4.80
C TYR A 76 7.73 -7.27 5.56
N ALA A 77 8.09 -8.39 4.90
CA ALA A 77 8.55 -9.59 5.57
C ALA A 77 9.55 -10.40 4.74
N GLY A 78 10.60 -9.76 4.22
CA GLY A 78 11.82 -10.45 3.74
C GLY A 78 11.68 -11.50 2.62
N THR A 79 10.47 -11.79 2.14
CA THR A 79 10.23 -12.75 1.06
C THR A 79 10.24 -12.00 -0.26
N PRO A 80 11.22 -12.26 -1.15
CA PRO A 80 11.25 -11.63 -2.44
C PRO A 80 9.95 -11.94 -3.20
N ARG A 81 9.14 -10.90 -3.46
CA ARG A 81 7.99 -10.91 -4.37
C ARG A 81 8.41 -11.33 -5.78
N GLY A 82 9.70 -11.19 -6.13
CA GLY A 82 10.29 -11.73 -7.35
C GLY A 82 10.63 -13.24 -7.33
N LYS A 83 10.49 -13.95 -6.20
CA LYS A 83 10.73 -15.41 -6.11
C LYS A 83 9.48 -16.24 -5.85
N THR A 84 8.34 -15.61 -5.57
CA THR A 84 7.08 -16.33 -5.42
C THR A 84 6.43 -16.64 -6.77
N ASP A 85 6.73 -15.86 -7.82
CA ASP A 85 6.17 -16.08 -9.16
C ASP A 85 7.10 -16.90 -10.08
N GLU A 86 8.41 -16.97 -9.81
CA GLU A 86 9.37 -17.67 -10.69
C GLU A 86 10.18 -18.82 -10.05
N ALA A 87 10.05 -19.07 -8.73
CA ALA A 87 10.79 -20.17 -8.09
C ALA A 87 9.95 -21.00 -7.10
N GLY A 88 8.63 -20.98 -7.22
CA GLY A 88 7.75 -22.02 -6.69
C GLY A 88 7.41 -23.01 -7.82
N PRO A 89 7.11 -24.29 -7.55
CA PRO A 89 6.68 -25.28 -8.54
C PRO A 89 5.28 -24.96 -9.13
N GLU A 90 4.87 -23.69 -9.13
CA GLU A 90 3.55 -23.19 -9.50
C GLU A 90 3.42 -22.84 -10.98
N GLY A 91 4.50 -22.49 -11.69
CA GLY A 91 4.44 -22.34 -13.16
C GLY A 91 4.05 -23.65 -13.86
N SER A 92 4.60 -24.78 -13.39
CA SER A 92 4.17 -26.12 -13.82
C SER A 92 2.82 -26.53 -13.23
N ASN A 93 2.43 -25.97 -12.07
CA ASN A 93 1.16 -26.29 -11.44
C ASN A 93 -0.02 -25.51 -12.04
N ALA A 94 0.17 -24.30 -12.56
CA ALA A 94 -0.92 -23.50 -13.06
C ALA A 94 -1.45 -24.11 -14.37
N THR A 95 -0.55 -24.45 -15.29
CA THR A 95 -0.91 -25.15 -16.52
C THR A 95 -1.46 -26.55 -16.23
N SER A 96 -0.92 -27.27 -15.25
CA SER A 96 -1.48 -28.60 -14.88
C SER A 96 -2.78 -28.51 -14.08
N ARG A 97 -3.03 -27.44 -13.32
CA ARG A 97 -4.31 -27.14 -12.66
C ARG A 97 -5.36 -26.77 -13.69
N VAL A 98 -5.02 -25.97 -14.70
CA VAL A 98 -5.91 -25.69 -15.83
C VAL A 98 -6.27 -26.99 -16.56
N ALA A 99 -5.28 -27.79 -16.94
CA ALA A 99 -5.52 -29.09 -17.59
C ALA A 99 -6.34 -30.07 -16.71
N ALA A 100 -6.10 -30.10 -15.39
CA ALA A 100 -6.85 -30.93 -14.46
C ALA A 100 -8.29 -30.43 -14.25
N LEU A 101 -8.51 -29.11 -14.27
CA LEU A 101 -9.83 -28.50 -14.18
C LEU A 101 -10.64 -28.74 -15.45
N GLU A 102 -10.04 -28.59 -16.63
CA GLU A 102 -10.67 -28.93 -17.92
C GLU A 102 -11.11 -30.39 -17.95
N LYS A 103 -10.25 -31.31 -17.48
CA LYS A 103 -10.58 -32.74 -17.41
C LYS A 103 -11.73 -33.03 -16.43
N LYS A 104 -11.80 -32.32 -15.31
CA LYS A 104 -12.90 -32.41 -14.34
C LYS A 104 -14.21 -31.85 -14.91
N ILE A 105 -14.16 -30.74 -15.65
CA ILE A 105 -15.32 -30.17 -16.34
C ILE A 105 -15.85 -31.15 -17.37
N ALA A 106 -15.00 -31.70 -18.24
CA ALA A 106 -15.42 -32.70 -19.24
C ALA A 106 -16.01 -33.97 -18.62
N ALA A 107 -15.46 -34.44 -17.49
CA ALA A 107 -16.01 -35.58 -16.77
C ALA A 107 -17.37 -35.27 -16.11
N LEU A 108 -17.54 -34.06 -15.56
CA LEU A 108 -18.81 -33.62 -15.00
C LEU A 108 -19.87 -33.40 -16.08
N GLU A 109 -19.51 -32.84 -17.24
CA GLU A 109 -20.41 -32.69 -18.40
C GLU A 109 -20.84 -34.06 -18.95
N ALA A 110 -19.91 -35.01 -19.10
CA ALA A 110 -20.23 -36.37 -19.53
C ALA A 110 -21.14 -37.11 -18.52
N ASN A 111 -20.95 -36.88 -17.23
CA ASN A 111 -21.78 -37.48 -16.18
C ASN A 111 -23.14 -36.79 -16.07
N ALA A 112 -23.20 -35.46 -16.27
CA ALA A 112 -24.45 -34.70 -16.38
C ALA A 112 -25.24 -35.10 -17.64
N PHE A 113 -24.56 -35.37 -18.76
CA PHE A 113 -25.17 -35.88 -19.99
C PHE A 113 -25.70 -37.31 -19.81
N LYS A 114 -24.97 -38.19 -19.10
CA LYS A 114 -25.47 -39.52 -18.70
C LYS A 114 -26.65 -39.45 -17.73
N SER A 115 -26.64 -38.50 -16.81
CA SER A 115 -27.69 -38.27 -15.81
C SER A 115 -28.96 -37.62 -16.40
N SER A 116 -28.87 -37.01 -17.59
CA SER A 116 -30.00 -36.39 -18.31
C SER A 116 -30.53 -37.23 -19.47
N GLY A 117 -29.92 -38.39 -19.74
CA GLY A 117 -30.50 -39.46 -20.56
C GLY A 117 -31.72 -40.07 -19.86
N PRO A 118 -32.77 -40.45 -20.61
CA PRO A 118 -34.15 -40.44 -20.14
C PRO A 118 -34.36 -41.38 -18.94
N GLN A 119 -34.88 -40.84 -17.83
CA GLN A 119 -35.64 -41.64 -16.88
C GLN A 119 -36.90 -42.16 -17.59
N SER A 120 -36.74 -43.28 -18.30
CA SER A 120 -37.81 -44.09 -18.84
C SER A 120 -38.13 -45.17 -17.83
N LYS A 121 -39.23 -44.93 -17.10
CA LYS A 121 -40.19 -45.87 -16.49
C LYS A 121 -39.66 -47.14 -15.79
#